data_AF-A0A9X7L3J0-F1
#
_entry.id   AF-A0A9X7L3J0-F1
#
_cell.length_a   1.000
_cell.length_b   1.000
_cell.length_c   1.000
_cell.angle_alpha   90.00
_cell.angle_beta   90.00
_cell.angle_gamma   90.00
#
_symmetry.space_group_name_H-M   'P 1'
#
loop_
_entity.id
_entity.type
_entity.pdbx_description
1 polymer ?
#
loop_
_entity_poly.entity_id
_entity_poly.type
_entity_poly.pdbx_seq_one_letter_code
_entity_poly.pdbx_strand_id
1 'polypeptide(L)'
;MRKQAGGTWLSPVKLYSTGNTTKASDGTLKAASPVARIVNSQEQNQRTDISEDGFAWCGCGTANTEAEGIKISRVDVGVYVLRGSAGLASEGWQLLPPMDPGGMGELGIVEAEQAESGGLTIRLFKRKYMLSDEGEIVKTKGEPMDVPVNSWIDVRLDMPDDSAFNQMINQKLQP
;
A
#
# COMPACT_ATOMS: atom_id res chain seq x y z
N MET A 1 -2.00 -25.57 -2.60
CA MET A 1 -1.08 -26.73 -2.65
C MET A 1 -1.58 -27.81 -1.70
N ARG A 2 -1.43 -29.10 -2.03
CA ARG A 2 -1.70 -30.19 -1.09
C ARG A 2 -0.38 -30.83 -0.70
N LYS A 3 -0.21 -31.12 0.60
CA LYS A 3 0.95 -31.85 1.11
C LYS A 3 0.53 -33.32 1.27
N GLN A 4 1.45 -34.24 1.04
CA GLN A 4 1.24 -35.66 1.31
C GLN A 4 2.08 -36.05 2.53
N ALA A 5 1.48 -36.78 3.47
CA ALA A 5 2.17 -37.34 4.62
C ALA A 5 1.75 -38.80 4.78
N GLY A 6 2.72 -39.73 4.74
CA GLY A 6 2.45 -41.16 4.87
C GLY A 6 1.52 -41.74 3.80
N GLY A 7 1.55 -41.22 2.57
CA GLY A 7 0.66 -41.64 1.49
C GLY A 7 -0.71 -40.95 1.47
N THR A 8 -1.09 -40.25 2.53
CA THR A 8 -2.38 -39.55 2.62
C THR A 8 -2.25 -38.08 2.22
N TRP A 9 -3.17 -37.62 1.37
CA TRP A 9 -3.28 -36.20 1.03
C TRP A 9 -3.90 -35.42 2.19
N LEU A 10 -3.17 -34.41 2.68
CA LEU A 10 -3.67 -33.48 3.68
C LEU A 10 -4.59 -32.43 3.06
N SER A 11 -5.32 -31.72 3.93
CA SER A 11 -6.15 -30.58 3.53
C SER A 11 -5.34 -29.57 2.70
N PRO A 12 -5.96 -28.97 1.67
CA PRO A 12 -5.29 -27.94 0.87
C PRO A 12 -4.81 -26.79 1.75
N VAL A 13 -3.58 -26.36 1.53
CA VAL A 13 -3.02 -25.14 2.12
C VAL A 13 -2.95 -24.04 1.07
N LYS A 14 -3.26 -22.80 1.48
CA LYS A 14 -3.04 -21.60 0.67
C LYS A 14 -1.54 -21.28 0.67
N LEU A 15 -0.98 -21.03 -0.51
CA LEU A 15 0.42 -20.62 -0.65
C LEU A 15 0.49 -19.11 -0.78
N TYR A 16 1.43 -18.53 -0.02
CA TYR A 16 1.79 -17.13 -0.13
C TYR A 16 3.20 -17.03 -0.73
N SER A 17 3.38 -16.09 -1.66
CA SER A 17 4.63 -15.80 -2.34
C SER A 17 4.71 -14.31 -2.65
N THR A 18 5.84 -13.82 -3.14
CA THR A 18 6.00 -12.43 -3.59
C THR A 18 5.00 -12.01 -4.67
N GLY A 19 4.38 -12.97 -5.38
CA GLY A 19 3.33 -12.68 -6.35
C GLY A 19 1.94 -12.43 -5.76
N ASN A 20 1.71 -12.65 -4.47
CA ASN A 20 0.41 -12.40 -3.83
C ASN A 20 0.52 -11.82 -2.40
N THR A 21 1.72 -11.37 -2.03
CA THR A 21 2.00 -10.66 -0.79
C THR A 21 2.87 -9.45 -1.04
N THR A 22 2.65 -8.38 -0.29
CA THR A 22 3.57 -7.25 -0.18
C THR A 22 4.25 -7.26 1.19
N LYS A 23 5.45 -6.70 1.26
CA LYS A 23 6.14 -6.38 2.51
C LYS A 23 5.82 -4.93 2.88
N ALA A 24 5.26 -4.72 4.07
CA ALA A 24 4.98 -3.40 4.62
C ALA A 24 6.28 -2.71 5.11
N SER A 25 6.19 -1.43 5.48
CA SER A 25 7.36 -0.62 5.88
C SER A 25 8.11 -1.09 7.13
N ASP A 26 7.49 -1.89 7.99
CA ASP A 26 8.09 -2.59 9.13
C ASP A 26 8.63 -4.00 8.80
N GLY A 27 8.52 -4.45 7.56
CA GLY A 27 8.95 -5.78 7.13
C GLY A 27 7.89 -6.88 7.27
N THR A 28 6.70 -6.59 7.80
CA THR A 28 5.62 -7.59 7.91
C THR A 28 5.04 -7.95 6.54
N LEU A 29 4.72 -9.23 6.32
CA LEU A 29 4.08 -9.69 5.08
C LEU A 29 2.56 -9.51 5.16
N LYS A 30 1.99 -8.97 4.09
CA LYS A 30 0.55 -8.73 3.93
C LYS A 30 0.09 -9.35 2.62
N ALA A 31 -0.93 -10.18 2.65
CA ALA A 31 -1.54 -10.69 1.42
C ALA A 31 -2.25 -9.55 0.70
N ALA A 32 -1.85 -9.24 -0.54
CA ALA A 32 -2.52 -8.31 -1.44
C ALA A 32 -1.68 -7.98 -2.67
N SER A 33 -2.41 -7.73 -3.75
CA SER A 33 -2.02 -7.07 -4.99
C SER A 33 -3.34 -6.56 -5.60
N PRO A 34 -3.37 -5.51 -6.45
CA PRO A 34 -2.33 -4.51 -6.75
C PRO A 34 -1.97 -3.57 -5.58
N VAL A 35 -0.71 -3.10 -5.50
CA VAL A 35 -0.21 -2.24 -4.41
C VAL A 35 0.68 -1.11 -4.92
N ALA A 36 0.49 0.09 -4.36
CA ALA A 36 1.37 1.24 -4.47
C ALA A 36 2.05 1.56 -3.13
N ARG A 37 3.28 2.06 -3.17
CA ARG A 37 4.03 2.56 -2.03
C ARG A 37 4.31 4.05 -2.21
N ILE A 38 3.91 4.86 -1.24
CA ILE A 38 4.08 6.32 -1.28
C ILE A 38 5.19 6.74 -0.33
N VAL A 39 6.15 7.51 -0.83
CA VAL A 39 7.20 8.20 -0.05
C VAL A 39 7.09 9.70 -0.22
N ASN A 40 7.89 10.45 0.53
CA ASN A 40 7.92 11.89 0.36
C ASN A 40 8.42 12.29 -1.04
N SER A 41 9.55 11.71 -1.44
CA SER A 41 10.17 11.89 -2.74
C SER A 41 11.19 10.78 -2.98
N GLN A 42 11.58 10.59 -4.24
CA GLN A 42 12.60 9.59 -4.58
C GLN A 42 13.98 10.01 -4.04
N GLU A 43 14.28 11.31 -4.05
CA GLU A 43 15.58 11.86 -3.67
C GLU A 43 15.83 11.82 -2.16
N GLN A 44 14.78 12.00 -1.35
CA GLN A 44 14.91 12.01 0.11
C GLN A 44 14.69 10.64 0.74
N ASN A 45 14.11 9.69 0.00
CA ASN A 45 13.89 8.33 0.49
C ASN A 45 15.22 7.62 0.81
N GLN A 46 15.30 7.00 1.98
CA GLN A 46 16.49 6.27 2.47
C GLN A 46 16.33 4.75 2.37
N ARG A 47 15.15 4.26 1.97
CA ARG A 47 14.82 2.83 1.90
C ARG A 47 15.07 2.29 0.50
N THR A 48 16.03 1.38 0.34
CA THR A 48 16.33 0.76 -0.95
C THR A 48 15.32 -0.31 -1.36
N ASP A 49 14.62 -0.90 -0.38
CA ASP A 49 13.66 -1.98 -0.55
C ASP A 49 12.30 -1.54 -1.10
N ILE A 50 12.09 -0.23 -1.27
CA ILE A 50 10.84 0.32 -1.82
C ILE A 50 10.57 -0.11 -3.27
N SER A 51 11.62 -0.32 -4.06
CA SER A 51 11.57 -0.72 -5.47
C SER A 51 12.05 -2.17 -5.70
N GLU A 52 12.05 -3.00 -4.66
CA GLU A 52 12.27 -4.44 -4.77
C GLU A 52 10.96 -5.17 -5.09
N ASP A 53 10.99 -6.50 -5.25
CA ASP A 53 9.78 -7.34 -5.40
C ASP A 53 8.84 -6.94 -6.57
N GLY A 54 9.41 -6.42 -7.66
CA GLY A 54 8.65 -6.02 -8.85
C GLY A 54 7.99 -4.64 -8.75
N PHE A 55 8.40 -3.81 -7.77
CA PHE A 55 7.96 -2.43 -7.68
C PHE A 55 8.80 -1.50 -8.57
N ALA A 56 8.12 -0.66 -9.37
CA ALA A 56 8.74 0.34 -10.23
C ALA A 56 8.32 1.76 -9.84
N TRP A 57 9.22 2.73 -9.99
CA TRP A 57 8.95 4.14 -9.68
C TRP A 57 7.86 4.74 -10.58
N CYS A 58 6.94 5.48 -9.97
CA CYS A 58 5.80 6.10 -10.64
C CYS A 58 5.51 7.53 -10.15
N GLY A 59 6.57 8.26 -9.76
CA GLY A 59 6.51 9.60 -9.19
C GLY A 59 7.10 9.60 -7.78
N CYS A 60 6.42 10.19 -6.79
CA CYS A 60 6.86 10.12 -5.38
C CYS A 60 6.54 8.77 -4.71
N GLY A 61 6.70 7.67 -5.43
CA GLY A 61 6.39 6.33 -4.94
C GLY A 61 6.64 5.25 -5.99
N THR A 62 6.36 4.01 -5.61
CA THR A 62 6.51 2.84 -6.47
C THR A 62 5.19 2.05 -6.58
N ALA A 63 5.05 1.26 -7.64
CA ALA A 63 3.89 0.41 -7.87
C ALA A 63 4.37 -0.97 -8.30
N ASN A 64 3.71 -2.03 -7.83
CA ASN A 64 4.00 -3.37 -8.32
C ASN A 64 3.44 -3.59 -9.74
N THR A 65 3.81 -4.71 -10.37
CA THR A 65 3.41 -5.04 -11.75
C THR A 65 1.89 -4.97 -11.98
N GLU A 66 1.07 -5.36 -11.01
CA GLU A 66 -0.39 -5.34 -11.16
C GLU A 66 -0.98 -3.93 -11.10
N ALA A 67 -0.26 -2.98 -10.46
CA ALA A 67 -0.61 -1.57 -10.39
C ALA A 67 0.13 -0.73 -11.46
N GLU A 68 0.63 -1.37 -12.53
CA GLU A 68 1.31 -0.66 -13.61
C GLU A 68 0.39 0.42 -14.23
N GLY A 69 0.97 1.59 -14.50
CA GLY A 69 0.28 2.72 -15.15
C GLY A 69 -0.18 3.81 -14.19
N ILE A 70 -0.16 3.57 -12.86
CA ILE A 70 -0.49 4.64 -11.91
C ILE A 70 0.57 5.75 -11.90
N LYS A 71 0.19 6.92 -11.39
CA LYS A 71 1.08 8.05 -11.12
C LYS A 71 0.82 8.63 -9.74
N ILE A 72 1.89 8.95 -9.01
CA ILE A 72 1.82 9.47 -7.64
C ILE A 72 2.53 10.83 -7.60
N SER A 73 1.87 11.83 -7.05
CA SER A 73 2.41 13.20 -6.94
C SER A 73 2.15 13.76 -5.55
N ARG A 74 3.18 14.36 -4.95
CA ARG A 74 3.02 15.18 -3.74
C ARG A 74 2.53 16.56 -4.15
N VAL A 75 1.41 17.00 -3.56
CA VAL A 75 0.77 18.27 -3.93
C VAL A 75 0.75 19.29 -2.78
N ASP A 76 0.88 18.82 -1.54
CA ASP A 76 1.05 19.66 -0.35
C ASP A 76 1.74 18.83 0.76
N VAL A 77 2.08 19.44 1.89
CA VAL A 77 2.65 18.75 3.06
C VAL A 77 1.71 17.64 3.52
N GLY A 78 2.19 16.40 3.45
CA GLY A 78 1.42 15.22 3.81
C GLY A 78 0.26 14.90 2.87
N VAL A 79 0.16 15.54 1.69
CA VAL A 79 -0.92 15.29 0.71
C VAL A 79 -0.34 14.75 -0.59
N TYR A 80 -0.79 13.55 -0.96
CA TYR A 80 -0.36 12.83 -2.14
C TYR A 80 -1.56 12.49 -3.01
N VAL A 81 -1.43 12.64 -4.32
CA VAL A 81 -2.46 12.31 -5.30
C VAL A 81 -2.00 11.11 -6.12
N LEU A 82 -2.80 10.06 -6.14
CA LEU A 82 -2.62 8.85 -6.93
C LEU A 82 -3.66 8.81 -8.04
N ARG A 83 -3.22 8.63 -9.29
CA ARG A 83 -4.09 8.53 -10.47
C ARG A 83 -3.82 7.24 -11.24
N GLY A 84 -4.80 6.78 -12.00
CA GLY A 84 -4.70 5.59 -12.86
C GLY A 84 -5.22 4.30 -12.23
N SER A 85 -5.74 4.34 -11.00
CA SER A 85 -6.47 3.24 -10.39
C SER A 85 -7.99 3.42 -10.56
N ALA A 86 -8.75 2.33 -10.36
CA ALA A 86 -10.21 2.36 -10.26
C ALA A 86 -10.69 2.73 -8.84
N GLY A 87 -9.78 2.74 -7.86
CA GLY A 87 -10.06 3.13 -6.48
C GLY A 87 -9.15 2.41 -5.49
N LEU A 88 -9.52 2.48 -4.22
CA LEU A 88 -8.97 1.59 -3.19
C LEU A 88 -9.51 0.18 -3.41
N ALA A 89 -8.77 -0.83 -2.95
CA ALA A 89 -9.21 -2.21 -3.07
C ALA A 89 -10.59 -2.44 -2.42
N SER A 90 -11.45 -3.17 -3.12
CA SER A 90 -12.79 -3.55 -2.66
C SER A 90 -12.80 -4.60 -1.54
N GLU A 91 -11.70 -5.32 -1.35
CA GLU A 91 -11.57 -6.34 -0.31
C GLU A 91 -10.23 -6.27 0.45
N GLY A 92 -10.21 -6.83 1.66
CA GLY A 92 -9.02 -6.88 2.51
C GLY A 92 -8.62 -5.51 3.07
N TRP A 93 -7.31 -5.28 3.23
CA TRP A 93 -6.79 -4.00 3.70
C TRP A 93 -6.66 -3.01 2.53
N GLN A 94 -6.80 -1.72 2.82
CA GLN A 94 -6.70 -0.64 1.82
C GLN A 94 -5.48 0.27 2.05
N LEU A 95 -5.19 0.60 3.31
CA LEU A 95 -4.10 1.49 3.69
C LEU A 95 -3.28 0.87 4.81
N LEU A 96 -1.96 0.96 4.68
CA LEU A 96 -1.04 0.74 5.80
C LEU A 96 -0.25 2.03 6.01
N PRO A 97 -0.29 2.63 7.21
CA PRO A 97 0.48 3.83 7.51
C PRO A 97 1.99 3.54 7.47
N PRO A 98 2.83 4.57 7.37
CA PRO A 98 4.26 4.38 7.55
C PRO A 98 4.52 3.84 8.95
N MET A 99 5.29 2.76 9.02
CA MET A 99 5.70 2.13 10.27
C MET A 99 7.16 2.43 10.57
N ASP A 100 7.49 2.43 11.85
CA ASP A 100 8.89 2.41 12.26
C ASP A 100 9.56 1.12 11.73
N PRO A 101 10.75 1.20 11.08
CA PRO A 101 11.42 0.02 10.53
C PRO A 101 11.79 -1.04 11.58
N GLY A 102 11.92 -0.65 12.85
CA GLY A 102 12.13 -1.56 13.98
C GLY A 102 10.84 -2.19 14.51
N GLY A 103 9.69 -1.92 13.90
CA GLY A 103 8.39 -2.46 14.31
C GLY A 103 7.78 -1.77 15.54
N MET A 104 8.27 -0.58 15.91
CA MET A 104 7.80 0.17 17.09
C MET A 104 6.42 0.83 16.90
N GLY A 105 5.75 0.55 15.79
CA GLY A 105 4.37 0.97 15.50
C GLY A 105 4.27 2.01 14.39
N GLU A 106 3.03 2.43 14.14
CA GLU A 106 2.68 3.40 13.11
C GLU A 106 3.31 4.76 13.43
N LEU A 107 3.85 5.45 12.43
CA LEU A 107 4.46 6.77 12.56
C LEU A 107 3.43 7.90 12.42
N GLY A 108 2.32 7.64 11.71
CA GLY A 108 1.27 8.63 11.42
C GLY A 108 -0.13 8.04 11.35
N ILE A 109 -1.10 8.89 11.05
CA ILE A 109 -2.47 8.49 10.69
C ILE A 109 -2.67 8.76 9.21
N VAL A 110 -3.00 7.73 8.45
CA VAL A 110 -3.25 7.82 7.02
C VAL A 110 -4.76 7.81 6.74
N GLU A 111 -5.19 8.60 5.78
CA GLU A 111 -6.53 8.52 5.20
C GLU A 111 -6.45 8.59 3.68
N ALA A 112 -7.53 8.13 3.03
CA ALA A 112 -7.70 8.24 1.60
C ALA A 112 -9.11 8.76 1.29
N GLU A 113 -9.19 9.56 0.25
CA GLU A 113 -10.43 10.10 -0.29
C GLU A 113 -10.40 9.92 -1.80
N GLN A 114 -11.46 9.32 -2.37
CA GLN A 114 -11.59 9.21 -3.82
C GLN A 114 -12.28 10.47 -4.36
N ALA A 115 -11.58 11.18 -5.25
CA ALA A 115 -12.16 12.28 -5.98
C ALA A 115 -13.11 11.76 -7.07
N GLU A 116 -14.17 12.52 -7.35
CA GLU A 116 -15.13 12.22 -8.42
C GLU A 116 -14.45 12.05 -9.80
N SER A 117 -13.30 12.71 -10.01
CA SER A 117 -12.51 12.61 -11.23
C SER A 117 -11.66 11.32 -11.33
N GLY A 118 -11.81 10.36 -10.40
CA GLY A 118 -11.11 9.07 -10.40
C GLY A 118 -9.70 9.08 -9.80
N GLY A 119 -9.26 10.16 -9.16
CA GLY A 119 -8.00 10.22 -8.42
C GLY A 119 -8.20 9.90 -6.93
N LEU A 120 -7.21 9.27 -6.29
CA LEU A 120 -7.16 9.11 -4.84
C LEU A 120 -6.31 10.22 -4.23
N THR A 121 -6.85 10.92 -3.24
CA THR A 121 -6.08 11.83 -2.38
C THR A 121 -5.74 11.10 -1.09
N ILE A 122 -4.45 10.88 -0.85
CA ILE A 122 -3.92 10.24 0.36
C ILE A 122 -3.35 11.33 1.26
N ARG A 123 -3.76 11.34 2.52
CA ARG A 123 -3.25 12.31 3.51
C ARG A 123 -2.62 11.61 4.70
N LEU A 124 -1.52 12.17 5.18
CA LEU A 124 -0.79 11.69 6.34
C LEU A 124 -0.71 12.78 7.41
N PHE A 125 -1.05 12.41 8.63
CA PHE A 125 -1.06 13.30 9.79
C PHE A 125 -0.16 12.80 10.90
N LYS A 126 0.40 13.73 11.68
CA LYS A 126 1.03 13.42 12.96
C LYS A 126 0.02 12.73 13.87
N ARG A 127 0.50 11.82 14.71
CA ARG A 127 -0.31 11.26 15.80
C ARG A 127 -0.41 12.27 16.92
N LYS A 128 -1.63 12.57 17.38
CA LYS A 128 -1.88 13.39 18.56
C LYS A 128 -2.67 12.57 19.58
N TYR A 129 -2.22 12.56 20.83
CA TYR A 129 -2.94 11.92 21.93
C TYR A 129 -3.59 13.00 22.78
N MET A 130 -4.89 12.87 23.02
CA MET A 130 -5.66 13.80 23.85
C MET A 130 -6.34 13.02 24.97
N LEU A 131 -6.37 13.59 26.17
CA LEU A 131 -7.16 13.08 27.29
C LEU A 131 -8.59 13.61 27.13
N SER A 132 -9.57 12.72 27.00
CA SER A 132 -10.99 13.09 26.94
C SER A 132 -11.52 13.51 28.32
N ASP A 133 -12.71 14.12 28.35
CA ASP A 133 -13.37 14.53 29.58
C ASP A 133 -13.71 13.34 30.48
N GLU A 134 -13.86 12.15 29.90
CA GLU A 134 -14.08 10.86 30.58
C GLU A 134 -12.78 10.21 31.06
N GLY A 135 -11.61 10.83 30.81
CA GLY A 135 -10.30 10.33 31.23
C GLY A 135 -9.68 9.31 30.27
N GLU A 136 -10.16 9.19 29.04
CA GLU A 136 -9.61 8.27 28.04
C GLU A 136 -8.50 8.92 27.21
N ILE A 137 -7.45 8.16 26.87
CA ILE A 137 -6.43 8.63 25.92
C ILE A 137 -6.89 8.30 24.50
N VAL A 138 -7.28 9.33 23.75
CA VAL A 138 -7.75 9.19 22.36
C VAL A 138 -6.65 9.57 21.37
N LYS A 139 -6.39 8.69 20.42
CA LYS A 139 -5.51 8.96 19.27
C LYS A 139 -6.30 9.72 18.20
N THR A 140 -5.81 10.90 17.83
CA THR A 140 -6.45 11.81 16.87
C THR A 140 -5.44 12.32 15.84
N LYS A 141 -5.94 12.90 14.75
CA LYS A 141 -5.12 13.52 13.70
C LYS A 141 -4.53 14.84 14.21
N GLY A 142 -3.21 14.95 14.17
CA GLY A 142 -2.49 16.19 14.36
C GLY A 142 -2.36 16.97 13.06
N GLU A 143 -1.31 17.79 12.97
CA GLU A 143 -0.97 18.50 11.74
C GLU A 143 -0.61 17.52 10.59
N PRO A 144 -0.87 17.91 9.33
CA PRO A 144 -0.32 17.19 8.18
C PRO A 144 1.20 17.02 8.29
N MET A 145 1.71 15.88 7.83
CA MET A 145 3.14 15.63 7.74
C MET A 145 3.45 14.77 6.52
N ASP A 146 4.61 15.03 5.92
CA ASP A 146 5.12 14.16 4.86
C ASP A 146 5.52 12.77 5.39
N VAL A 147 5.55 11.80 4.48
CA VAL A 147 6.02 10.45 4.78
C VAL A 147 7.48 10.51 5.28
N PRO A 148 7.80 9.92 6.45
CA PRO A 148 9.17 9.85 6.94
C PRO A 148 10.11 9.18 5.94
N VAL A 149 11.32 9.73 5.77
CA VAL A 149 12.31 9.28 4.77
C VAL A 149 12.73 7.80 4.88
N ASN A 150 12.51 7.19 6.04
CA ASN A 150 12.84 5.80 6.34
C ASN A 150 11.63 4.85 6.29
N SER A 151 10.48 5.30 5.79
CA SER A 151 9.22 4.54 5.76
C SER A 151 8.38 4.88 4.52
N TRP A 152 7.23 4.22 4.34
CA TRP A 152 6.28 4.47 3.26
C TRP A 152 4.84 4.13 3.65
N ILE A 153 3.86 4.69 2.95
CA ILE A 153 2.46 4.28 3.00
C ILE A 153 2.24 3.18 1.96
N ASP A 154 1.66 2.03 2.33
CA ASP A 154 1.13 1.09 1.34
C ASP A 154 -0.34 1.41 1.05
N VAL A 155 -0.70 1.46 -0.24
CA VAL A 155 -2.06 1.65 -0.73
C VAL A 155 -2.42 0.47 -1.62
N ARG A 156 -3.44 -0.30 -1.21
CA ARG A 156 -3.99 -1.38 -2.04
C ARG A 156 -5.06 -0.82 -2.96
N LEU A 157 -5.01 -1.20 -4.23
CA LEU A 157 -5.80 -0.59 -5.29
C LEU A 157 -6.68 -1.62 -5.98
N ASP A 158 -7.84 -1.19 -6.46
CA ASP A 158 -8.49 -1.84 -7.59
C ASP A 158 -8.01 -1.15 -8.87
N MET A 159 -7.67 -1.93 -9.89
CA MET A 159 -7.17 -1.43 -11.16
C MET A 159 -8.24 -1.56 -12.25
N PRO A 160 -8.32 -0.62 -13.21
CA PRO A 160 -9.27 -0.71 -14.31
C PRO A 160 -9.14 -2.01 -15.10
N ASP A 161 -10.25 -2.52 -15.64
CA ASP A 161 -10.28 -3.75 -16.45
C ASP A 161 -9.41 -3.66 -17.70
N ASP A 162 -9.23 -2.45 -18.23
CA ASP A 162 -8.38 -2.14 -19.38
C ASP A 162 -6.94 -1.78 -19.00
N SER A 163 -6.53 -1.94 -17.74
CA SER A 163 -5.13 -1.81 -17.33
C SER A 163 -4.24 -2.83 -18.04
N ALA A 164 -2.96 -2.48 -18.24
CA ALA A 164 -2.00 -3.31 -18.97
C ALA A 164 -1.91 -4.74 -18.40
N PHE A 165 -1.90 -4.87 -17.07
CA PHE A 165 -1.87 -6.16 -16.40
C PHE A 165 -3.15 -6.97 -16.63
N ASN A 166 -4.33 -6.37 -16.43
CA ASN A 166 -5.61 -7.06 -16.61
C ASN A 166 -5.81 -7.51 -18.06
N GLN A 167 -5.43 -6.68 -19.04
CA GLN A 167 -5.47 -7.05 -20.46
C GLN A 167 -4.52 -8.21 -20.78
N MET A 168 -3.29 -8.19 -20.26
CA MET A 168 -2.33 -9.28 -20.46
C MET A 168 -2.87 -10.61 -19.90
N ILE A 169 -3.45 -10.59 -18.71
CA ILE A 169 -4.05 -11.78 -18.09
C ILE A 169 -5.23 -12.27 -18.93
N ASN A 170 -6.13 -11.39 -19.35
CA ASN A 170 -7.29 -11.74 -20.16
C ASN A 170 -6.88 -12.36 -21.51
N GLN A 171 -5.82 -11.87 -22.16
CA GLN A 171 -5.28 -12.47 -23.39
C GLN A 171 -4.66 -13.85 -23.16
N LYS A 172 -3.95 -14.06 -22.05
CA LYS A 172 -3.36 -15.37 -21.70
C LYS A 172 -4.40 -16.43 -21.33
N LEU A 173 -5.60 -16.00 -20.92
CA LEU A 173 -6.71 -16.88 -20.55
C LEU A 173 -7.66 -17.17 -21.71
N GLN A 174 -7.50 -16.51 -22.86
CA GLN A 174 -8.23 -16.86 -24.08
C GLN A 174 -7.60 -18.13 -24.71
N PRO A 175 -8.42 -19.15 -25.05
CA PRO A 175 -7.94 -20.41 -25.61
C PRO A 175 -7.37 -20.28 -27.03
#